data_AF-A0A016UXT7-F1
#
_entry.id   AF-A0A016UXT7-F1
#
_cell.length_a   1.000
_cell.length_b   1.000
_cell.length_c   1.000
_cell.angle_alpha   90.00
_cell.angle_beta   90.00
_cell.angle_gamma   90.00
#
_symmetry.space_group_name_H-M   'P 1'
#
loop_
_entity.id
_entity.type
_entity.pdbx_description
1 polymer ?
#
loop_
_entity_poly.entity_id
_entity_poly.type
_entity_poly.pdbx_seq_one_letter_code
_entity_poly.pdbx_strand_id
1 'polypeptide(L)'
;MSGRRGGLLYTNVLIFISAALVGFAKFTGIYPVILVGRLFVGIYVGLTVLVPMYLSEISPTNIRGRMALTHQLLITIGILFGQIVGLPDFLGTPERWPYIFAIPVVPAFLQVMLLPMIPESPHYTLCIRGDTAGAMQDLEELRGTQDVFAEFDMLRQEALESRRTMTDHIMLIDLFRRSFRFRTVITVVMMLSQQLGGINTVMFYSTHIFMNVGLNKNHALVATLLIGLWNVASTVPVFWLIDNPTLGRRPLMIYGMIGMIVSIILLVISTNTSDTIWKFLPVVFLIMFVVSFAIGPGSVAWIYTSEIFHTNARANANAILSVTNWGTNSIVSFAFLQIQVSTTSIPPLRCT
;
A
#
# COMPACT_ATOMS: atom_id res chain seq x y z
N MET A 1 -14.02 22.59 -0.21
CA MET A 1 -14.70 21.93 -1.35
C MET A 1 -14.35 20.45 -1.29
N SER A 2 -15.37 19.60 -1.16
CA SER A 2 -15.32 18.14 -0.94
C SER A 2 -14.50 17.69 0.28
N GLY A 3 -15.17 17.22 1.34
CA GLY A 3 -14.50 16.62 2.50
C GLY A 3 -13.75 15.33 2.17
N ARG A 4 -13.19 14.66 3.18
CA ARG A 4 -12.49 13.38 2.97
C ARG A 4 -13.43 12.34 2.38
N ARG A 5 -14.68 12.29 2.85
CA ARG A 5 -15.77 11.47 2.29
C ARG A 5 -16.08 11.85 0.84
N GLY A 6 -16.20 13.15 0.56
CA GLY A 6 -16.45 13.65 -0.80
C GLY A 6 -15.34 13.22 -1.77
N GLY A 7 -14.07 13.37 -1.37
CA GLY A 7 -12.93 12.93 -2.14
C GLY A 7 -12.99 11.44 -2.49
N LEU A 8 -13.30 10.59 -1.50
CA LEU A 8 -13.46 9.14 -1.70
C LEU A 8 -14.61 8.78 -2.65
N LEU A 9 -15.71 9.54 -2.67
CA LEU A 9 -16.80 9.34 -3.64
C LEU A 9 -16.35 9.66 -5.06
N TYR A 10 -15.67 10.80 -5.25
CA TYR A 10 -15.19 11.19 -6.58
C TYR A 10 -14.13 10.24 -7.13
N THR A 11 -13.28 9.68 -6.28
CA THR A 11 -12.27 8.71 -6.74
C THR A 11 -12.91 7.45 -7.33
N ASN A 12 -14.06 7.00 -6.82
CA ASN A 12 -14.75 5.83 -7.34
C ASN A 12 -15.22 5.98 -8.79
N VAL A 13 -15.43 7.21 -9.29
CA VAL A 13 -15.73 7.42 -10.71
C VAL A 13 -14.60 6.91 -11.61
N LEU A 14 -13.34 7.05 -11.17
CA LEU A 14 -12.16 6.63 -11.93
C LEU A 14 -12.08 5.11 -12.09
N ILE A 15 -12.53 4.34 -11.09
CA ILE A 15 -12.52 2.86 -11.18
C ILE A 15 -13.57 2.36 -12.17
N PHE A 16 -14.73 3.02 -12.24
CA PHE A 16 -15.78 2.68 -13.21
C PHE A 16 -15.34 2.99 -14.63
N ILE A 17 -14.70 4.16 -14.84
CA ILE A 17 -14.12 4.53 -16.14
C ILE A 17 -13.06 3.50 -16.56
N SER A 18 -12.16 3.13 -15.65
CA SER A 18 -11.12 2.15 -15.95
C SER A 18 -11.69 0.78 -16.34
N ALA A 19 -12.64 0.25 -15.55
CA ALA A 19 -13.25 -1.04 -15.83
C ALA A 19 -14.00 -1.04 -17.17
N ALA A 20 -14.71 0.05 -17.49
CA ALA A 20 -15.38 0.22 -18.78
C ALA A 20 -14.38 0.23 -19.95
N LEU A 21 -13.28 0.98 -19.83
CA LEU A 21 -12.23 1.03 -20.86
C LEU A 21 -11.56 -0.32 -21.07
N VAL A 22 -11.18 -1.02 -19.99
CA VAL A 22 -10.52 -2.34 -20.10
C VAL A 22 -11.50 -3.39 -20.65
N GLY A 23 -12.77 -3.36 -20.25
CA GLY A 23 -13.81 -4.21 -20.82
C GLY A 23 -13.99 -3.96 -22.33
N PHE A 24 -14.05 -2.69 -22.74
CA PHE A 24 -14.17 -2.30 -24.15
C PHE A 24 -12.94 -2.65 -24.99
N ALA A 25 -11.74 -2.64 -24.40
CA ALA A 25 -10.51 -3.04 -25.08
C ALA A 25 -10.55 -4.48 -25.60
N LYS A 26 -11.25 -5.39 -24.90
CA LYS A 26 -11.41 -6.78 -25.37
C LYS A 26 -12.29 -6.86 -26.62
N PHE A 27 -13.34 -6.04 -26.71
CA PHE A 27 -14.24 -6.01 -27.86
C PHE A 27 -13.59 -5.39 -29.10
N THR A 28 -12.71 -4.40 -28.91
CA THR A 28 -12.07 -3.67 -30.01
C THR A 28 -10.69 -4.22 -30.39
N GLY A 29 -10.05 -4.98 -29.52
CA GLY A 29 -8.68 -5.49 -29.74
C GLY A 29 -7.59 -4.42 -29.66
N ILE A 30 -7.92 -3.21 -29.21
CA ILE A 30 -6.99 -2.07 -29.22
C ILE A 30 -6.16 -2.05 -27.92
N TYR A 31 -4.89 -2.44 -28.02
CA TYR A 31 -3.97 -2.49 -26.89
C TYR A 31 -3.80 -1.15 -26.13
N PRO A 32 -3.65 0.03 -26.79
CA PRO A 32 -3.57 1.31 -26.10
C PRO A 32 -4.73 1.62 -25.14
N VAL A 33 -5.93 1.11 -25.39
CA VAL A 33 -7.10 1.33 -24.50
C VAL A 33 -6.87 0.68 -23.14
N ILE A 34 -6.17 -0.46 -23.08
CA ILE A 34 -5.79 -1.10 -21.83
C ILE A 34 -4.83 -0.21 -21.04
N LEU A 35 -3.86 0.43 -21.71
CA LEU A 35 -2.91 1.33 -21.06
C LEU A 35 -3.60 2.55 -20.45
N VAL A 36 -4.55 3.14 -21.18
CA VAL A 36 -5.37 4.25 -20.67
C VAL A 36 -6.21 3.81 -19.48
N GLY A 37 -6.86 2.64 -19.55
CA GLY A 37 -7.58 2.06 -18.42
C GLY A 37 -6.70 1.85 -17.19
N ARG A 38 -5.47 1.34 -17.38
CA ARG A 38 -4.48 1.17 -16.31
C ARG A 38 -4.03 2.50 -15.70
N LEU A 39 -3.92 3.56 -16.50
CA LEU A 39 -3.60 4.90 -16.01
C LEU A 39 -4.69 5.40 -15.05
N PHE A 40 -5.97 5.23 -15.40
CA PHE A 40 -7.09 5.62 -14.53
C PHE A 40 -7.11 4.86 -13.20
N VAL A 41 -6.83 3.54 -13.22
CA VAL A 41 -6.64 2.77 -11.98
C VAL A 41 -5.44 3.27 -11.18
N GLY A 42 -4.34 3.65 -11.84
CA GLY A 42 -3.18 4.24 -11.17
C GLY A 42 -3.53 5.53 -10.44
N ILE A 43 -4.28 6.43 -11.08
CA ILE A 43 -4.77 7.67 -10.46
C ILE A 43 -5.71 7.36 -9.30
N TYR A 44 -6.63 6.41 -9.48
CA TYR A 44 -7.53 5.93 -8.41
C TYR A 44 -6.72 5.49 -7.19
N VAL A 45 -5.79 4.54 -7.36
CA VAL A 45 -4.97 4.00 -6.26
C VAL A 45 -4.13 5.11 -5.61
N GLY A 46 -3.54 6.03 -6.37
CA GLY A 46 -2.81 7.17 -5.82
C GLY A 46 -3.67 8.07 -4.93
N LEU A 47 -4.93 8.31 -5.32
CA LEU A 47 -5.87 9.11 -4.54
C LEU A 47 -6.46 8.35 -3.33
N THR A 48 -6.39 7.01 -3.30
CA THR A 48 -6.80 6.22 -2.12
C THR A 48 -5.95 6.46 -0.87
N VAL A 49 -4.87 7.27 -0.94
CA VAL A 49 -4.17 7.80 0.24
C VAL A 49 -5.11 8.55 1.21
N LEU A 50 -6.27 8.98 0.72
CA LEU A 50 -7.35 9.54 1.55
C LEU A 50 -7.95 8.53 2.53
N VAL A 51 -7.92 7.22 2.24
CA VAL A 51 -8.49 6.17 3.09
C VAL A 51 -7.77 6.09 4.45
N PRO A 52 -6.45 5.86 4.54
CA PRO A 52 -5.76 5.82 5.83
C PRO A 52 -5.84 7.17 6.58
N MET A 53 -5.88 8.29 5.85
CA MET A 53 -6.10 9.61 6.47
C MET A 53 -7.48 9.71 7.11
N TYR A 54 -8.54 9.35 6.38
CA TYR A 54 -9.91 9.34 6.88
C TYR A 54 -10.05 8.41 8.08
N LEU A 55 -9.53 7.17 7.99
CA LEU A 55 -9.50 6.22 9.09
C LEU A 55 -8.80 6.80 10.32
N SER A 56 -7.66 7.49 10.14
CA SER A 56 -6.92 8.08 11.27
C SER A 56 -7.66 9.21 11.97
N GLU A 57 -8.51 9.95 11.25
CA GLU A 57 -9.27 11.09 11.76
C GLU A 57 -10.57 10.66 12.46
N ILE A 58 -11.22 9.58 12.01
CA ILE A 58 -12.44 9.06 12.65
C ILE A 58 -12.13 8.14 13.85
N SER A 59 -10.96 7.51 13.86
CA SER A 59 -10.58 6.54 14.88
C SER A 59 -10.14 7.21 16.18
N PRO A 60 -10.54 6.67 17.35
CA PRO A 60 -10.03 7.15 18.62
C PRO A 60 -8.52 6.89 18.74
N THR A 61 -7.85 7.72 19.54
CA THR A 61 -6.38 7.77 19.64
C THR A 61 -5.76 6.45 20.06
N ASN A 62 -6.46 5.66 20.87
CA ASN A 62 -6.03 4.35 21.38
C ASN A 62 -5.98 3.23 20.32
N ILE A 63 -6.76 3.31 19.24
CA ILE A 63 -6.82 2.26 18.20
C ILE A 63 -6.39 2.75 16.82
N ARG A 64 -6.01 4.02 16.69
CA ARG A 64 -5.61 4.65 15.41
C ARG A 64 -4.56 3.84 14.65
N GLY A 65 -3.54 3.34 15.35
CA GLY A 65 -2.49 2.49 14.76
C GLY A 65 -3.03 1.16 14.22
N ARG A 66 -3.95 0.52 14.96
CA ARG A 66 -4.60 -0.74 14.56
C ARG A 66 -5.49 -0.55 13.33
N MET A 67 -6.20 0.57 13.24
CA MET A 67 -7.03 0.90 12.08
C MET A 67 -6.21 1.12 10.81
N ALA A 68 -5.02 1.73 10.93
CA ALA A 68 -4.08 1.84 9.82
C ALA A 68 -3.55 0.45 9.37
N LEU A 69 -3.29 -0.46 10.32
CA LEU A 69 -2.90 -1.84 10.00
C LEU A 69 -4.03 -2.64 9.35
N THR A 70 -5.29 -2.41 9.73
CA THR A 70 -6.45 -3.04 9.05
C THR A 70 -6.48 -2.67 7.57
N HIS A 71 -6.18 -1.42 7.21
CA HIS A 71 -6.06 -1.04 5.80
C HIS A 71 -4.96 -1.84 5.08
N GLN A 72 -3.78 -1.98 5.71
CA GLN A 72 -2.69 -2.78 5.16
C GLN A 72 -3.04 -4.26 5.01
N LEU A 73 -3.76 -4.84 5.97
CA LEU A 73 -4.26 -6.22 5.91
C LEU A 73 -5.26 -6.42 4.76
N LEU A 74 -6.15 -5.44 4.53
CA LEU A 74 -7.09 -5.50 3.40
C LEU A 74 -6.36 -5.43 2.05
N ILE A 75 -5.24 -4.69 1.96
CA ILE A 75 -4.39 -4.68 0.76
C ILE A 75 -3.81 -6.07 0.51
N THR A 76 -3.24 -6.74 1.52
CA THR A 76 -2.66 -8.08 1.34
C THR A 76 -3.71 -9.13 1.00
N ILE A 77 -4.89 -9.07 1.61
CA ILE A 77 -6.04 -9.92 1.24
C ILE A 77 -6.45 -9.67 -0.21
N GLY A 78 -6.53 -8.42 -0.64
CA GLY A 78 -6.84 -8.05 -2.02
C GLY A 78 -5.83 -8.61 -3.03
N ILE A 79 -4.53 -8.60 -2.68
CA ILE A 79 -3.48 -9.21 -3.51
C ILE A 79 -3.69 -10.72 -3.62
N LEU A 80 -3.90 -11.43 -2.51
CA LEU A 80 -4.14 -12.88 -2.51
C LEU A 80 -5.40 -13.23 -3.32
N PHE A 81 -6.48 -12.48 -3.12
CA PHE A 81 -7.72 -12.65 -3.88
C PHE A 81 -7.49 -12.45 -5.38
N GLY A 82 -6.73 -11.42 -5.77
CA GLY A 82 -6.34 -11.19 -7.16
C GLY A 82 -5.51 -12.33 -7.75
N GLN A 83 -4.59 -12.91 -6.97
CA GLN A 83 -3.79 -14.07 -7.39
C GLN A 83 -4.66 -15.33 -7.58
N ILE A 84 -5.62 -15.58 -6.69
CA ILE A 84 -6.56 -16.72 -6.79
C ILE A 84 -7.44 -16.59 -8.03
N VAL A 85 -8.07 -15.43 -8.21
CA VAL A 85 -8.94 -15.17 -9.37
C VAL A 85 -8.15 -15.20 -10.69
N GLY A 86 -6.88 -14.79 -10.65
CA GLY A 86 -5.96 -14.81 -11.77
C GLY A 86 -5.44 -16.20 -12.18
N LEU A 87 -5.79 -17.27 -11.47
CA LEU A 87 -5.40 -18.62 -11.87
C LEU A 87 -6.10 -19.04 -13.19
N PRO A 88 -5.44 -19.88 -14.01
CA PRO A 88 -6.03 -20.41 -15.24
C PRO A 88 -7.36 -21.14 -15.03
N ASP A 89 -7.56 -21.77 -13.88
CA ASP A 89 -8.78 -22.52 -13.54
C ASP A 89 -9.99 -21.60 -13.29
N PHE A 90 -9.76 -20.32 -12.97
CA PHE A 90 -10.80 -19.33 -12.71
C PHE A 90 -10.97 -18.36 -13.90
N LEU A 91 -10.41 -17.16 -13.79
CA LEU A 91 -10.55 -16.09 -14.78
C LEU A 91 -9.24 -15.78 -15.53
N GLY A 92 -8.14 -16.46 -15.19
CA GLY A 92 -6.82 -16.31 -15.81
C GLY A 92 -6.69 -16.92 -17.21
N THR A 93 -7.77 -16.93 -18.00
CA THR A 93 -7.78 -17.44 -19.38
C THR A 93 -7.82 -16.30 -20.39
N PRO A 94 -7.35 -16.49 -21.64
CA PRO A 94 -7.40 -15.47 -22.69
C PRO A 94 -8.80 -14.89 -22.94
N GLU A 95 -9.84 -15.67 -22.66
CA GLU A 95 -11.22 -15.25 -22.82
C GLU A 95 -11.78 -14.55 -21.57
N ARG A 96 -11.29 -14.82 -20.36
CA ARG A 96 -11.94 -14.36 -19.12
C ARG A 96 -11.15 -13.27 -18.37
N TRP A 97 -9.92 -12.97 -18.78
CA TRP A 97 -9.10 -11.94 -18.13
C TRP A 97 -9.76 -10.56 -17.95
N PRO A 98 -10.67 -10.05 -18.83
CA PRO A 98 -11.29 -8.75 -18.63
C PRO A 98 -12.21 -8.72 -17.40
N TYR A 99 -12.82 -9.86 -17.04
CA TYR A 99 -13.67 -9.97 -15.86
C TYR A 99 -12.87 -9.74 -14.57
N ILE A 100 -11.56 -10.04 -14.56
CA ILE A 100 -10.68 -9.74 -13.43
C ILE A 100 -10.67 -8.23 -13.15
N PHE A 101 -10.67 -7.41 -14.20
CA PHE A 101 -10.70 -5.93 -14.10
C PHE A 101 -12.08 -5.37 -13.77
N ALA A 102 -13.14 -6.16 -13.97
CA ALA A 102 -14.50 -5.78 -13.60
C ALA A 102 -14.79 -6.05 -12.11
N ILE A 103 -14.09 -6.98 -11.45
CA ILE A 103 -14.36 -7.31 -10.04
C ILE A 103 -14.24 -6.09 -9.10
N PRO A 104 -13.23 -5.20 -9.21
CA PRO A 104 -13.13 -4.01 -8.36
C PRO A 104 -14.33 -3.05 -8.45
N VAL A 105 -15.15 -3.14 -9.49
CA VAL A 105 -16.39 -2.36 -9.63
C VAL A 105 -17.38 -2.71 -8.51
N VAL A 106 -17.43 -3.97 -8.08
CA VAL A 106 -18.36 -4.44 -7.04
C VAL A 106 -18.10 -3.77 -5.68
N PRO A 107 -16.89 -3.83 -5.08
CA PRO A 107 -16.63 -3.13 -3.84
C PRO A 107 -16.69 -1.60 -4.00
N ALA A 108 -16.34 -1.05 -5.18
CA ALA A 108 -16.48 0.39 -5.42
C ALA A 108 -17.95 0.83 -5.42
N PHE A 109 -18.85 0.03 -5.99
CA PHE A 109 -20.29 0.30 -5.96
C PHE A 109 -20.85 0.22 -4.54
N LEU A 110 -20.47 -0.82 -3.78
CA LEU A 110 -20.80 -0.92 -2.36
C LEU A 110 -20.29 0.27 -1.57
N GLN A 111 -19.07 0.73 -1.85
CA GLN A 111 -18.51 1.92 -1.21
C GLN A 111 -19.32 3.17 -1.57
N VAL A 112 -19.73 3.38 -2.82
CA VAL A 112 -20.59 4.52 -3.20
C VAL A 112 -21.95 4.49 -2.50
N MET A 113 -22.51 3.31 -2.27
CA MET A 113 -23.79 3.16 -1.55
C MET A 113 -23.67 3.36 -0.03
N LEU A 114 -22.61 2.84 0.58
CA LEU A 114 -22.45 2.83 2.03
C LEU A 114 -21.79 4.10 2.58
N LEU A 115 -20.85 4.69 1.84
CA LEU A 115 -20.11 5.87 2.32
C LEU A 115 -21.02 7.08 2.63
N PRO A 116 -22.16 7.29 1.95
CA PRO A 116 -23.09 8.33 2.32
C PRO A 116 -23.71 8.20 3.72
N MET A 117 -23.76 6.98 4.26
CA MET A 117 -24.29 6.67 5.59
C MET A 117 -23.25 6.87 6.69
N ILE A 118 -21.98 7.12 6.35
CA ILE A 118 -20.91 7.31 7.31
C ILE A 118 -20.69 8.83 7.52
N PRO A 119 -20.57 9.29 8.77
CA PRO A 119 -20.33 10.71 9.07
C PRO A 119 -19.01 11.21 8.47
N GLU A 120 -18.91 12.52 8.25
CA GLU A 120 -17.68 13.14 7.77
C GLU A 120 -16.62 13.14 8.89
N SER A 121 -15.35 13.37 8.54
CA SER A 121 -14.30 13.49 9.55
C SER A 121 -14.58 14.68 10.49
N PRO A 122 -14.68 14.48 11.83
CA PRO A 122 -14.90 15.57 12.78
C PRO A 122 -13.79 16.63 12.71
N HIS A 123 -12.56 16.19 12.43
CA HIS A 123 -11.41 17.07 12.22
C HIS A 123 -11.58 17.92 10.94
N TYR A 124 -12.22 17.39 9.88
CA TYR A 124 -12.59 18.20 8.70
C TYR A 124 -13.62 19.26 9.04
N THR A 125 -14.71 18.85 9.67
CA THR A 125 -15.85 19.69 9.98
C THR A 125 -15.42 20.83 10.91
N LEU A 126 -14.58 20.53 11.92
CA LEU A 126 -14.07 21.51 12.88
C LEU A 126 -13.00 22.45 12.28
N CYS A 127 -11.94 21.91 11.67
CA CYS A 127 -10.79 22.72 11.25
C CYS A 127 -11.03 23.48 9.94
N ILE A 128 -11.71 22.85 8.98
CA ILE A 128 -11.85 23.38 7.62
C ILE A 128 -13.19 24.08 7.43
N ARG A 129 -14.31 23.48 7.87
CA ARG A 129 -15.62 24.12 7.78
C ARG A 129 -15.87 25.13 8.92
N GLY A 130 -15.19 24.98 10.05
CA GLY A 130 -15.41 25.82 11.22
C GLY A 130 -16.74 25.55 11.94
N ASP A 131 -17.39 24.43 11.63
CA ASP A 131 -18.69 24.05 12.20
C ASP A 131 -18.47 23.19 13.45
N THR A 132 -18.51 23.85 14.61
CA THR A 132 -18.32 23.19 15.91
C THR A 132 -19.49 22.30 16.29
N ALA A 133 -20.71 22.66 15.91
CA ALA A 133 -21.91 21.91 16.26
C ALA A 133 -21.98 20.61 15.44
N GLY A 134 -21.75 20.71 14.13
CA GLY A 134 -21.67 19.54 13.24
C GLY A 134 -20.54 18.58 13.62
N ALA A 135 -19.36 19.11 13.98
CA ALA A 135 -18.24 18.27 14.40
C ALA A 135 -18.50 17.52 15.72
N MET A 136 -19.26 18.12 16.65
CA MET A 136 -19.64 17.45 17.89
C MET A 136 -20.67 16.35 17.63
N GLN A 137 -21.67 16.61 16.78
CA GLN A 137 -22.66 15.62 16.37
C GLN A 137 -22.02 14.44 15.61
N ASP A 138 -21.13 14.71 14.66
CA ASP A 138 -20.37 13.69 13.92
C ASP A 138 -19.55 12.80 14.90
N LEU A 139 -18.98 13.41 15.94
CA LEU A 139 -18.19 12.70 16.96
C LEU A 139 -19.06 11.86 17.89
N GLU A 140 -20.22 12.37 18.31
CA GLU A 140 -21.21 11.61 19.10
C GLU A 140 -21.70 10.39 18.33
N GLU A 141 -21.98 10.53 17.02
CA GLU A 141 -22.39 9.42 16.16
C GLU A 141 -21.27 8.38 15.97
N LEU A 142 -20.03 8.83 15.79
CA LEU A 142 -18.87 7.94 15.64
C LEU A 142 -18.51 7.17 16.93
N ARG A 143 -18.76 7.75 18.10
CA ARG A 143 -18.44 7.14 19.39
C ARG A 143 -19.62 6.36 19.98
N GLY A 144 -20.84 6.67 19.56
CA GLY A 144 -22.07 6.12 20.13
C GLY A 144 -22.31 6.59 21.57
N THR A 145 -21.64 7.65 22.01
CA THR A 145 -21.72 8.20 23.37
C THR A 145 -21.81 9.72 23.32
N GLN A 146 -22.60 10.31 24.21
CA GLN A 146 -22.70 11.77 24.36
C GLN A 146 -21.55 12.36 25.18
N ASP A 147 -20.80 11.54 25.93
CA ASP A 147 -19.63 11.97 26.69
C ASP A 147 -18.37 12.04 25.81
N VAL A 148 -18.42 12.91 24.80
CA VAL A 148 -17.30 13.20 23.89
C VAL A 148 -16.68 14.56 24.15
N PHE A 149 -17.12 15.27 25.20
CA PHE A 149 -16.68 16.63 25.48
C PHE A 149 -15.16 16.74 25.65
N ALA A 150 -14.55 15.82 26.39
CA ALA A 150 -13.09 15.81 26.59
C ALA A 150 -12.31 15.58 25.28
N GLU A 151 -12.76 14.65 24.43
CA GLU A 151 -12.12 14.39 23.13
C GLU A 151 -12.35 15.56 22.15
N PHE A 152 -13.56 16.12 22.16
CA PHE A 152 -13.90 17.31 21.37
C PHE A 152 -13.05 18.51 21.76
N ASP A 153 -12.83 18.74 23.05
CA ASP A 153 -12.03 19.87 23.53
C ASP A 153 -10.54 19.68 23.19
N MET A 154 -10.03 18.43 23.24
CA MET A 154 -8.70 18.11 22.71
C MET A 154 -8.59 18.38 21.21
N LEU A 155 -9.56 17.93 20.41
CA LEU A 155 -9.60 18.19 18.97
C LEU A 155 -9.71 19.69 18.66
N ARG A 156 -10.46 20.43 19.49
CA ARG A 156 -10.58 21.89 19.38
C ARG A 156 -9.29 22.59 19.73
N GLN A 157 -8.57 22.14 20.76
CA GLN A 157 -7.24 22.66 21.09
C GLN A 157 -6.25 22.37 19.97
N GLU A 158 -6.21 21.14 19.43
CA GLU A 158 -5.38 20.78 18.28
C GLU A 158 -5.74 21.64 17.05
N ALA A 159 -7.03 21.89 16.82
CA ALA A 159 -7.52 22.76 15.75
C ALA A 159 -7.14 24.23 15.95
N LEU A 160 -7.17 24.73 17.19
CA LEU A 160 -6.77 26.09 17.55
C LEU A 160 -5.26 26.29 17.47
N GLU A 161 -4.46 25.31 17.90
CA GLU A 161 -3.02 25.29 17.72
C GLU A 161 -2.67 25.24 16.24
N SER A 162 -3.36 24.37 15.49
CA SER A 162 -3.27 24.31 14.03
C SER A 162 -3.60 25.66 13.40
N ARG A 163 -4.70 26.31 13.81
CA ARG A 163 -5.09 27.66 13.34
C ARG A 163 -4.14 28.78 13.75
N ARG A 164 -3.56 28.73 14.95
CA ARG A 164 -2.52 29.68 15.41
C ARG A 164 -1.22 29.51 14.63
N THR A 165 -0.96 28.30 14.12
CA THR A 165 0.14 28.04 13.17
C THR A 165 -0.27 28.20 11.70
N MET A 166 -1.57 28.32 11.38
CA MET A 166 -2.12 28.56 10.02
C MET A 166 -1.85 29.97 9.46
N THR A 167 -1.08 30.82 10.13
CA THR A 167 -0.44 31.94 9.41
C THR A 167 0.54 31.44 8.34
N ASP A 168 1.02 30.20 8.42
CA ASP A 168 1.75 29.53 7.35
C ASP A 168 0.94 28.34 6.82
N HIS A 169 0.28 28.50 5.67
CA HIS A 169 0.04 27.35 4.79
C HIS A 169 1.42 26.78 4.45
N ILE A 170 1.86 25.76 5.21
CA ILE A 170 3.12 25.06 4.94
C ILE A 170 2.99 24.54 3.52
N MET A 171 3.73 25.14 2.58
CA MET A 171 3.74 24.67 1.21
C MET A 171 4.58 23.40 1.15
N LEU A 172 4.41 22.60 0.09
CA LEU A 172 5.24 21.42 -0.17
C LEU A 172 6.75 21.73 -0.09
N ILE A 173 7.14 22.94 -0.49
CA ILE A 173 8.53 23.39 -0.47
C ILE A 173 9.07 23.63 0.95
N ASP A 174 8.18 23.96 1.90
CA ASP A 174 8.55 24.24 3.27
C ASP A 174 8.94 22.97 4.05
N LEU A 175 8.50 21.79 3.57
CA LEU A 175 8.94 20.50 4.10
C LEU A 175 10.42 20.22 3.85
N PHE A 176 11.04 20.95 2.91
CA PHE A 176 12.48 20.86 2.62
C PHE A 176 13.30 21.90 3.40
N ARG A 177 12.66 22.80 4.16
CA ARG A 177 13.37 23.75 5.04
C ARG A 177 13.93 23.05 6.28
N ARG A 178 14.94 23.69 6.90
CA ARG A 178 15.76 23.13 8.00
C ARG A 178 14.95 22.52 9.15
N SER A 179 13.75 23.05 9.45
CA SER A 179 12.87 22.55 10.52
C SER A 179 12.33 21.14 10.24
N PHE A 180 11.94 20.85 8.99
CA PHE A 180 11.29 19.57 8.62
C PHE A 180 12.22 18.63 7.82
N ARG A 181 13.33 19.14 7.30
CA ARG A 181 14.24 18.43 6.40
C ARG A 181 14.64 17.03 6.90
N PHE A 182 14.98 16.90 8.19
CA PHE A 182 15.37 15.59 8.74
C PHE A 182 14.22 14.57 8.69
N ARG A 183 13.00 15.00 9.06
CA ARG A 183 11.79 14.17 9.03
C ARG A 183 11.41 13.78 7.60
N THR A 184 11.55 14.72 6.66
CA THR A 184 11.31 14.51 5.23
C THR A 184 12.32 13.54 4.63
N VAL A 185 13.61 13.70 4.93
CA VAL A 185 14.67 12.78 4.45
C VAL A 185 14.44 11.36 4.94
N ILE A 186 14.11 11.17 6.22
CA ILE A 186 13.79 9.84 6.76
C ILE A 186 12.62 9.20 6.01
N THR A 187 11.56 9.96 5.76
CA THR A 187 10.37 9.47 5.03
C THR A 187 10.73 9.06 3.60
N VAL A 188 11.49 9.90 2.88
CA VAL A 188 11.91 9.61 1.51
C VAL A 188 12.81 8.37 1.46
N VAL A 189 13.83 8.29 2.32
CA VAL A 189 14.76 7.15 2.37
C VAL A 189 14.02 5.86 2.72
N MET A 190 13.06 5.92 3.65
CA MET A 190 12.24 4.77 4.05
C MET A 190 11.32 4.28 2.92
N MET A 191 10.72 5.18 2.13
CA MET A 191 9.91 4.78 0.97
C MET A 191 10.77 4.24 -0.16
N LEU A 192 11.93 4.86 -0.40
CA LEU A 192 12.90 4.37 -1.38
C LEU A 192 13.36 2.97 -1.02
N SER A 193 13.73 2.72 0.25
CA SER A 193 14.20 1.40 0.67
C SER A 193 13.12 0.34 0.60
N GLN A 194 11.85 0.69 0.86
CA GLN A 194 10.71 -0.21 0.70
C GLN A 194 10.55 -0.67 -0.76
N GLN A 195 10.62 0.27 -1.71
CA GLN A 195 10.35 0.00 -3.13
C GLN A 195 11.55 -0.54 -3.89
N LEU A 196 12.75 0.02 -3.66
CA LEU A 196 14.01 -0.51 -4.19
C LEU A 196 14.34 -1.90 -3.63
N GLY A 197 13.75 -2.27 -2.48
CA GLY A 197 13.80 -3.62 -1.97
C GLY A 197 13.19 -4.66 -2.91
N GLY A 198 12.39 -4.26 -3.91
CA GLY A 198 11.94 -5.15 -4.99
C GLY A 198 10.72 -6.00 -4.65
N ILE A 199 9.97 -5.66 -3.60
CA ILE A 199 8.76 -6.43 -3.22
C ILE A 199 7.73 -6.51 -4.37
N ASN A 200 7.49 -5.39 -5.07
CA ASN A 200 6.52 -5.35 -6.16
C ASN A 200 6.95 -6.21 -7.35
N THR A 201 8.25 -6.25 -7.64
CA THR A 201 8.82 -7.17 -8.61
C THR A 201 8.53 -8.62 -8.26
N VAL A 202 8.73 -9.00 -6.99
CA VAL A 202 8.40 -10.35 -6.50
C VAL A 202 6.90 -10.62 -6.66
N MET A 203 6.04 -9.68 -6.28
CA MET A 203 4.60 -9.87 -6.38
C MET A 203 4.09 -9.96 -7.83
N PHE A 204 4.66 -9.18 -8.76
CA PHE A 204 4.26 -9.18 -10.17
C PHE A 204 4.85 -10.32 -10.98
N TYR A 205 6.09 -10.72 -10.70
CA TYR A 205 6.85 -11.65 -11.54
C TYR A 205 7.22 -12.96 -10.85
N SER A 206 6.75 -13.24 -9.62
CA SER A 206 7.02 -14.48 -8.87
C SER A 206 6.80 -15.75 -9.69
N THR A 207 5.70 -15.85 -10.44
CA THR A 207 5.46 -17.01 -11.32
C THR A 207 6.56 -17.16 -12.37
N HIS A 208 7.00 -16.07 -13.00
CA HIS A 208 8.10 -16.08 -13.96
C HIS A 208 9.45 -16.40 -13.31
N ILE A 209 9.72 -15.88 -12.12
CA ILE A 209 10.93 -16.18 -11.35
C ILE A 209 11.00 -17.69 -11.09
N PHE A 210 9.91 -18.31 -10.64
CA PHE A 210 9.87 -19.75 -10.37
C PHE A 210 9.97 -20.61 -11.62
N MET A 211 9.33 -20.20 -12.73
CA MET A 211 9.49 -20.91 -14.00
C MET A 211 10.95 -20.88 -14.49
N ASN A 212 11.67 -19.77 -14.31
CA ASN A 212 13.08 -19.65 -14.72
C ASN A 212 14.02 -20.50 -13.86
N VAL A 213 13.66 -20.77 -12.61
CA VAL A 213 14.37 -21.70 -11.72
C VAL A 213 14.12 -23.17 -12.11
N GLY A 214 13.22 -23.43 -13.06
CA GLY A 214 12.90 -24.76 -13.57
C GLY A 214 11.73 -25.44 -12.86
N LEU A 215 10.89 -24.68 -12.15
CA LEU A 215 9.60 -25.19 -11.67
C LEU A 215 8.60 -25.29 -12.81
N ASN A 216 7.84 -26.39 -12.84
CA ASN A 216 6.69 -26.52 -13.73
C ASN A 216 5.68 -25.39 -13.48
N LYS A 217 4.96 -24.97 -14.53
CA LYS A 217 3.96 -23.89 -14.47
C LYS A 217 2.96 -24.04 -13.32
N ASN A 218 2.44 -25.25 -13.09
CA ASN A 218 1.49 -25.51 -12.00
C ASN A 218 2.13 -25.31 -10.61
N HIS A 219 3.37 -25.79 -10.41
CA HIS A 219 4.10 -25.60 -9.16
C HIS A 219 4.49 -24.12 -8.95
N ALA A 220 4.81 -23.38 -10.01
CA ALA A 220 5.10 -21.95 -9.96
C ALA A 220 3.86 -21.12 -9.57
N LEU A 221 2.68 -21.48 -10.07
CA LEU A 221 1.41 -20.86 -9.68
C LEU A 221 1.09 -21.13 -8.21
N VAL A 222 1.21 -22.38 -7.75
CA VAL A 222 1.02 -22.74 -6.33
C VAL A 222 2.00 -21.99 -5.43
N ALA A 223 3.28 -21.91 -5.81
CA ALA A 223 4.29 -21.15 -5.07
C ALA A 223 3.95 -19.65 -5.00
N THR A 224 3.39 -19.07 -6.06
CA THR A 224 2.93 -17.68 -6.08
C THR A 224 1.77 -17.46 -5.12
N LEU A 225 0.81 -18.39 -5.04
CA LEU A 225 -0.29 -18.34 -4.07
C LEU A 225 0.24 -18.47 -2.63
N LEU A 226 1.22 -19.34 -2.39
CA LEU A 226 1.84 -19.49 -1.07
C LEU A 226 2.51 -18.18 -0.61
N ILE A 227 3.15 -17.45 -1.53
CA ILE A 227 3.68 -16.11 -1.21
C ILE A 227 2.56 -15.16 -0.80
N GLY A 228 1.45 -15.12 -1.55
CA GLY A 228 0.30 -14.29 -1.19
C GLY A 228 -0.30 -14.65 0.16
N LEU A 229 -0.42 -15.96 0.43
CA LEU A 229 -0.92 -16.48 1.70
C LEU A 229 -0.02 -16.06 2.86
N TRP A 230 1.30 -16.22 2.71
CA TRP A 230 2.26 -15.82 3.74
C TRP A 230 2.34 -14.30 3.90
N ASN A 231 2.11 -13.52 2.84
CA ASN A 231 1.98 -12.07 2.93
C ASN A 231 0.80 -11.67 3.84
N VAL A 232 -0.37 -12.31 3.67
CA VAL A 232 -1.52 -12.09 4.56
C VAL A 232 -1.23 -12.57 5.98
N ALA A 233 -0.77 -13.82 6.13
CA ALA A 233 -0.52 -14.44 7.43
C ALA A 233 0.53 -13.65 8.25
N SER A 234 1.55 -13.10 7.62
CA SER A 234 2.59 -12.31 8.29
C SER A 234 2.16 -10.88 8.66
N THR A 235 1.13 -10.32 8.02
CA THR A 235 0.56 -9.02 8.44
C THR A 235 -0.25 -9.12 9.75
N VAL A 236 -0.79 -10.28 10.10
CA VAL A 236 -1.62 -10.46 11.30
C VAL A 236 -0.82 -10.30 12.60
N PRO A 237 0.37 -10.92 12.78
CA PRO A 237 1.23 -10.68 13.95
C PRO A 237 1.57 -9.21 14.22
N VAL A 238 1.62 -8.37 13.17
CA VAL A 238 2.03 -6.96 13.30
C VAL A 238 1.11 -6.16 14.21
N PHE A 239 -0.18 -6.53 14.29
CA PHE A 239 -1.15 -5.88 15.19
C PHE A 239 -0.70 -5.92 16.66
N TRP A 240 -0.06 -6.99 17.10
CA TRP A 240 0.48 -7.11 18.46
C TRP A 240 1.93 -6.62 18.53
N LEU A 241 2.73 -6.87 17.49
CA LEU A 241 4.15 -6.52 17.49
C LEU A 241 4.39 -5.01 17.47
N ILE A 242 3.53 -4.22 16.84
CA ILE A 242 3.73 -2.77 16.73
C ILE A 242 3.51 -2.03 18.07
N ASP A 243 2.56 -2.54 18.88
CA ASP A 243 2.21 -2.00 20.19
C ASP A 243 3.12 -2.58 21.29
N ASN A 244 3.93 -3.61 20.98
CA ASN A 244 4.82 -4.23 21.95
C ASN A 244 5.93 -3.26 22.38
N PRO A 245 6.16 -3.09 23.70
CA PRO A 245 7.10 -2.10 24.23
C PRO A 245 8.56 -2.37 23.85
N THR A 246 8.92 -3.63 23.59
CA THR A 246 10.28 -4.04 23.21
C THR A 246 10.53 -3.98 21.70
N LEU A 247 9.49 -4.21 20.89
CA LEU A 247 9.63 -4.42 19.46
C LEU A 247 9.29 -3.17 18.64
N GLY A 248 8.42 -2.28 19.13
CA GLY A 248 8.20 -0.92 18.60
C GLY A 248 8.16 -0.79 17.07
N ARG A 249 8.38 0.43 16.57
CA ARG A 249 8.38 0.69 15.11
C ARG A 249 9.77 0.59 14.50
N ARG A 250 10.76 1.20 15.16
CA ARG A 250 12.14 1.23 14.67
C ARG A 250 12.81 -0.16 14.62
N PRO A 251 12.73 -1.00 15.67
CA PRO A 251 13.31 -2.35 15.61
C PRO A 251 12.63 -3.22 14.56
N LEU A 252 11.30 -3.20 14.44
CA LEU A 252 10.56 -3.91 13.38
C LEU A 252 11.06 -3.58 11.97
N MET A 253 11.27 -2.28 11.68
CA MET A 253 11.79 -1.85 10.39
C MET A 253 13.20 -2.37 10.14
N ILE A 254 14.09 -2.30 11.14
CA ILE A 254 15.48 -2.76 11.02
C ILE A 254 15.54 -4.28 10.84
N TYR A 255 14.83 -5.04 11.68
CA TYR A 255 14.80 -6.50 11.60
C TYR A 255 14.18 -6.99 10.29
N GLY A 256 13.12 -6.34 9.81
CA GLY A 256 12.53 -6.65 8.51
C GLY A 256 13.50 -6.41 7.36
N MET A 257 14.26 -5.31 7.37
CA MET A 257 15.29 -5.05 6.34
C MET A 257 16.44 -6.06 6.40
N ILE A 258 16.93 -6.43 7.59
CA ILE A 258 17.95 -7.46 7.75
C ILE A 258 17.43 -8.81 7.21
N GLY A 259 16.20 -9.19 7.55
CA GLY A 259 15.55 -10.40 7.06
C GLY A 259 15.44 -10.43 5.54
N MET A 260 15.07 -9.31 4.92
CA MET A 260 15.04 -9.17 3.46
C MET A 260 16.42 -9.36 2.82
N ILE A 261 17.47 -8.74 3.38
CA ILE A 261 18.85 -8.87 2.88
C ILE A 261 19.31 -10.33 2.95
N VAL A 262 19.14 -10.97 4.10
CA VAL A 262 19.52 -12.39 4.30
C VAL A 262 18.76 -13.29 3.34
N SER A 263 17.46 -13.06 3.15
CA SER A 263 16.61 -13.84 2.25
C SER A 263 17.07 -13.72 0.79
N ILE A 264 17.40 -12.52 0.32
CA ILE A 264 17.89 -12.32 -1.05
C ILE A 264 19.26 -12.99 -1.24
N ILE A 265 20.18 -12.86 -0.29
CA ILE A 265 21.50 -13.52 -0.39
C ILE A 265 21.34 -15.03 -0.51
N LEU A 266 20.50 -15.62 0.34
CA LEU A 266 20.21 -17.05 0.32
C LEU A 266 19.50 -17.48 -0.98
N LEU A 267 18.58 -16.65 -1.49
CA LEU A 267 17.94 -16.87 -2.79
C LEU A 267 18.99 -16.93 -3.91
N VAL A 268 19.87 -15.93 -4.01
CA VAL A 268 20.92 -15.91 -5.05
C VAL A 268 21.83 -17.13 -4.95
N ILE A 269 22.30 -17.48 -3.75
CA ILE A 269 23.14 -18.67 -3.54
C ILE A 269 22.40 -19.93 -4.01
N SER A 270 21.13 -20.11 -3.62
CA SER A 270 20.34 -21.29 -3.98
C SER A 270 20.10 -21.42 -5.48
N THR A 271 19.96 -20.31 -6.20
CA THR A 271 19.77 -20.33 -7.67
C THR A 271 21.04 -20.65 -8.45
N ASN A 272 22.23 -20.49 -7.85
CA ASN A 272 23.51 -20.80 -8.49
C ASN A 272 23.96 -22.25 -8.24
N THR A 273 23.42 -22.93 -7.22
CA THR A 273 23.74 -24.33 -6.92
C THR A 273 22.89 -25.26 -7.78
N SER A 274 23.54 -26.04 -8.66
CA SER A 274 22.88 -26.80 -9.76
C SER A 274 22.23 -28.13 -9.35
N ASP A 275 22.03 -28.38 -8.05
CA ASP A 275 21.58 -29.68 -7.56
C ASP A 275 20.03 -29.78 -7.52
N THR A 276 19.48 -30.91 -7.96
CA THR A 276 18.03 -31.15 -8.14
C THR A 276 17.20 -31.02 -6.86
N ILE A 277 17.81 -31.23 -5.69
CA ILE A 277 17.17 -31.09 -4.36
C ILE A 277 16.90 -29.62 -4.02
N TRP A 278 17.60 -28.67 -4.65
CA TRP A 278 17.53 -27.24 -4.33
C TRP A 278 16.43 -26.49 -5.09
N LYS A 279 15.66 -27.14 -5.97
CA LYS A 279 14.64 -26.47 -6.82
C LYS A 279 13.52 -25.80 -6.03
N PHE A 280 13.22 -26.28 -4.82
CA PHE A 280 12.17 -25.70 -3.97
C PHE A 280 12.69 -24.67 -2.95
N LEU A 281 14.01 -24.60 -2.74
CA LEU A 281 14.58 -23.69 -1.75
C LEU A 281 14.43 -22.19 -2.11
N PRO A 282 14.53 -21.79 -3.39
CA PRO A 282 14.17 -20.43 -3.82
C PRO A 282 12.76 -20.01 -3.41
N VAL A 283 11.79 -20.94 -3.37
CA VAL A 283 10.43 -20.65 -2.91
C VAL A 283 10.43 -20.28 -1.42
N VAL A 284 11.13 -21.05 -0.60
CA VAL A 284 11.24 -20.82 0.86
C VAL A 284 11.90 -19.47 1.14
N PHE A 285 13.00 -19.15 0.45
CA PHE A 285 13.68 -17.87 0.65
C PHE A 285 12.87 -16.68 0.14
N LEU A 286 12.09 -16.85 -0.93
CA LEU A 286 11.19 -15.79 -1.39
C LEU A 286 10.02 -15.58 -0.44
N ILE A 287 9.48 -16.64 0.17
CA ILE A 287 8.49 -16.54 1.25
C ILE A 287 9.09 -15.80 2.46
N MET A 288 10.30 -16.17 2.89
CA MET A 288 10.99 -15.51 4.00
C MET A 288 11.22 -14.02 3.73
N PHE A 289 11.56 -13.66 2.49
CA PHE A 289 11.69 -12.29 2.03
C PHE A 289 10.36 -11.52 2.18
N VAL A 290 9.25 -12.10 1.71
CA VAL A 290 7.92 -11.45 1.80
C VAL A 290 7.44 -11.33 3.24
N VAL A 291 7.65 -12.35 4.08
CA VAL A 291 7.32 -12.31 5.51
C VAL A 291 8.11 -11.21 6.21
N SER A 292 9.41 -11.10 5.94
CA SER A 292 10.27 -10.05 6.50
C SER A 292 9.82 -8.64 6.08
N PHE A 293 9.42 -8.49 4.81
CA PHE A 293 8.87 -7.25 4.29
C PHE A 293 7.55 -6.87 4.99
N ALA A 294 6.61 -7.80 5.09
CA ALA A 294 5.29 -7.56 5.65
C ALA A 294 5.34 -7.15 7.13
N ILE A 295 6.22 -7.79 7.91
CA ILE A 295 6.40 -7.49 9.33
C ILE A 295 7.10 -6.14 9.55
N GLY A 296 8.10 -5.80 8.73
CA GLY A 296 8.89 -4.59 8.89
C GLY A 296 8.47 -3.47 7.93
N PRO A 297 9.21 -3.28 6.81
CA PRO A 297 9.01 -2.13 5.92
C PRO A 297 7.59 -1.93 5.40
N GLY A 298 6.84 -3.00 5.11
CA GLY A 298 5.49 -2.92 4.55
C GLY A 298 4.50 -2.21 5.47
N SER A 299 4.49 -2.61 6.75
CA SER A 299 3.50 -2.12 7.71
C SER A 299 3.97 -0.86 8.45
N VAL A 300 5.26 -0.76 8.79
CA VAL A 300 5.77 0.33 9.61
C VAL A 300 5.89 1.64 8.83
N ALA A 301 6.27 1.60 7.55
CA ALA A 301 6.68 2.79 6.83
C ALA A 301 5.58 3.84 6.67
N TRP A 302 4.34 3.40 6.42
CA TRP A 302 3.19 4.29 6.27
C TRP A 302 2.76 4.91 7.62
N ILE A 303 2.80 4.11 8.69
CA ILE A 303 2.42 4.55 10.04
C ILE A 303 3.47 5.56 10.54
N TYR A 304 4.74 5.21 10.40
CA TYR A 304 5.85 6.01 10.92
C TYR A 304 5.82 7.44 10.35
N THR A 305 5.59 7.62 9.05
CA THR A 305 5.48 8.97 8.47
C THR A 305 4.32 9.77 9.05
N SER A 306 3.16 9.16 9.28
CA SER A 306 2.01 9.87 9.85
C SER A 306 2.25 10.38 11.28
N GLU A 307 3.16 9.73 12.01
CA GLU A 307 3.48 10.05 13.42
C GLU A 307 4.61 11.06 13.58
N ILE A 308 5.58 11.08 12.66
CA ILE A 308 6.71 12.02 12.74
C ILE A 308 6.26 13.44 12.39
N PHE A 309 5.21 13.61 11.58
CA PHE A 309 4.73 14.92 11.14
C PHE A 309 3.52 15.40 11.96
N HIS A 310 3.57 16.68 12.35
CA HIS A 310 2.44 17.37 12.96
C HIS A 310 1.28 17.50 11.95
N THR A 311 0.06 17.61 12.47
CA THR A 311 -1.19 17.57 11.71
C THR A 311 -1.23 18.57 10.53
N ASN A 312 -0.61 19.75 10.68
CA ASN A 312 -0.51 20.76 9.63
C ASN A 312 0.35 20.35 8.42
N ALA A 313 1.44 19.60 8.65
CA ALA A 313 2.37 19.17 7.61
C ALA A 313 2.09 17.74 7.11
N ARG A 314 1.24 16.99 7.82
CA ARG A 314 0.96 15.57 7.57
C ARG A 314 0.41 15.32 6.17
N ALA A 315 -0.49 16.18 5.68
CA ALA A 315 -1.06 16.05 4.34
C ALA A 315 0.02 16.17 3.25
N ASN A 316 0.88 17.19 3.33
CA ASN A 316 1.99 17.37 2.39
C ASN A 316 3.06 16.28 2.51
N ALA A 317 3.35 15.83 3.74
CA ALA A 317 4.30 14.75 3.98
C ALA A 317 3.80 13.42 3.35
N ASN A 318 2.51 13.11 3.50
CA ASN A 318 1.88 11.96 2.86
C ASN A 318 1.87 12.07 1.32
N ALA A 319 1.79 13.29 0.77
CA ALA A 319 1.94 13.51 -0.66
C ALA A 319 3.38 13.20 -1.14
N ILE A 320 4.41 13.72 -0.46
CA ILE A 320 5.82 13.41 -0.77
C ILE A 320 6.08 11.91 -0.66
N LEU A 321 5.57 11.29 0.41
CA LEU A 321 5.65 9.86 0.64
C LEU A 321 5.06 9.09 -0.54
N SER A 322 3.83 9.42 -0.94
CA SER A 322 3.12 8.73 -2.02
C SER A 322 3.84 8.89 -3.36
N VAL A 323 4.30 10.10 -3.68
CA VAL A 323 5.07 10.36 -4.91
C VAL A 323 6.37 9.56 -4.91
N THR A 324 7.08 9.53 -3.78
CA THR A 324 8.32 8.75 -3.66
C THR A 324 8.04 7.25 -3.81
N ASN A 325 6.99 6.74 -3.17
CA ASN A 325 6.61 5.34 -3.19
C ASN A 325 6.21 4.90 -4.61
N TRP A 326 5.21 5.55 -5.21
CA TRP A 326 4.70 5.19 -6.53
C TRP A 326 5.68 5.50 -7.66
N GLY A 327 6.45 6.59 -7.54
CA GLY A 327 7.52 6.93 -8.49
C GLY A 327 8.61 5.87 -8.52
N THR A 328 9.09 5.46 -7.34
CA THR A 328 10.12 4.41 -7.23
C THR A 328 9.59 3.06 -7.68
N ASN A 329 8.35 2.70 -7.31
CA ASN A 329 7.70 1.48 -7.77
C ASN A 329 7.62 1.42 -9.30
N SER A 330 7.26 2.53 -9.95
CA SER A 330 7.21 2.62 -11.41
C SER A 330 8.59 2.39 -12.03
N ILE A 331 9.62 3.05 -11.51
CA ILE A 331 11.01 2.88 -11.98
C ILE A 331 11.45 1.41 -11.87
N VAL A 332 11.26 0.79 -10.71
CA VAL A 332 11.64 -0.61 -10.46
C VAL A 332 10.87 -1.55 -11.38
N SER A 333 9.57 -1.34 -11.56
CA SER A 333 8.73 -2.18 -12.41
C SER A 333 9.10 -2.12 -13.88
N PHE A 334 9.47 -0.95 -14.40
CA PHE A 334 9.92 -0.79 -15.79
C PHE A 334 11.36 -1.28 -16.00
N ALA A 335 12.25 -1.03 -15.04
CA ALA A 335 13.66 -1.41 -15.15
C ALA A 335 13.87 -2.93 -15.03
N PHE A 336 13.08 -3.62 -14.20
CA PHE A 336 13.31 -5.02 -13.86
C PHE A 336 13.34 -5.96 -15.08
N LEU A 337 12.33 -5.88 -15.96
CA LEU A 337 12.26 -6.72 -17.15
C LEU A 337 13.47 -6.52 -18.07
N GLN A 338 13.92 -5.26 -18.24
CA GLN A 338 15.09 -4.94 -19.05
C GLN A 338 16.38 -5.53 -18.45
N ILE A 339 16.56 -5.35 -17.14
CA ILE A 339 17.73 -5.90 -16.41
C ILE A 339 17.73 -7.44 -16.49
N GLN A 340 16.59 -8.08 -16.33
CA GLN A 340 16.47 -9.53 -16.41
C GLN A 340 16.86 -10.07 -17.79
N VAL A 341 16.37 -9.46 -18.88
CA VAL A 341 16.71 -9.83 -20.25
C VAL A 341 18.21 -9.62 -20.53
N SER A 342 18.76 -8.48 -20.12
CA SER A 342 20.20 -8.22 -20.27
C SER A 342 21.05 -9.25 -19.51
N THR A 343 20.63 -9.65 -18.31
CA THR A 343 21.41 -10.58 -17.47
C THR A 343 21.34 -12.02 -18.00
N THR A 344 20.20 -12.45 -18.55
CA THR A 344 20.06 -13.77 -19.19
C THR A 344 20.74 -13.86 -20.56
N SER A 345 21.00 -12.71 -21.21
CA SER A 345 21.81 -12.66 -22.44
C SER A 345 23.32 -12.75 -22.21
N ILE A 346 23.78 -12.60 -20.95
CA ILE A 346 25.18 -12.82 -20.58
C ILE A 346 25.33 -14.33 -20.31
N PRO A 347 26.10 -15.09 -21.10
CA PRO A 347 26.31 -16.50 -20.83
C PRO A 347 26.89 -16.67 -19.42
N PRO A 348 26.48 -17.70 -18.67
CA PRO A 348 27.05 -17.95 -17.35
C PRO A 348 28.55 -18.04 -17.51
N LEU A 349 29.29 -17.22 -16.77
CA LEU A 349 30.72 -17.36 -16.59
C LEU A 349 30.94 -18.76 -16.01
N ARG A 350 31.13 -19.75 -16.90
CA ARG A 350 31.73 -21.02 -16.55
C ARG A 350 33.13 -20.68 -16.10
N CYS A 351 33.31 -20.50 -14.79
CA CYS A 351 34.62 -20.64 -14.18
C CYS A 351 35.03 -22.09 -14.42
N THR A 352 35.82 -22.29 -15.49
CA THR A 352 36.63 -23.48 -15.73
C THR A 352 37.72 -23.61 -14.69
#